data_AF-A0A1D8B284-F1
#
_entry.id   AF-A0A1D8B284-F1
#
_cell.length_a   1.000
_cell.length_b   1.000
_cell.length_c   1.000
_cell.angle_alpha   90.00
_cell.angle_beta   90.00
_cell.angle_gamma   90.00
#
_symmetry.space_group_name_H-M   'P 1'
#
loop_
_entity.id
_entity.type
_entity.pdbx_description
1 polymer ?
#
loop_
_entity_poly.entity_id
_entity_poly.type
_entity_poly.pdbx_seq_one_letter_code
_entity_poly.pdbx_strand_id
1 'polypeptide(L)'
;MLAVLRKCDKALAVVFAALIIVFIVAAFTVPEFWDWLWQRHHNQLSWYIRPLFLVPFCWFSYKRSWAGVMATVLLLLTSMGWFAPPTEASPQVQQFLQFEQQYLQGDWTPGKVLLTLLVPLSLAALAAALWRRNVWLGVAVLALIAVAKSLWSVVFAGEAGAKVLLPAAVGLVLCGGCLWLGTRFSRSRTADKRPR
;
A
#
# COMPACT_ATOMS: atom_id res chain seq x y z
N MET A 1 -3.63 19.64 -20.19
CA MET A 1 -3.73 18.26 -19.65
C MET A 1 -4.66 18.08 -18.43
N LEU A 2 -5.00 19.13 -17.66
CA LEU A 2 -5.67 18.98 -16.34
C LEU A 2 -7.21 19.02 -16.30
N ALA A 3 -7.92 19.56 -17.30
CA ALA A 3 -9.39 19.71 -17.22
C ALA A 3 -10.17 18.42 -17.57
N VAL A 4 -9.73 17.71 -18.60
CA VAL A 4 -10.38 16.46 -19.07
C VAL A 4 -10.17 15.33 -18.07
N LEU A 5 -8.94 15.13 -17.58
CA LEU A 5 -8.64 14.15 -16.53
C LEU A 5 -9.45 14.40 -15.25
N ARG A 6 -9.71 15.66 -14.90
CA ARG A 6 -10.53 16.02 -13.74
C ARG A 6 -12.02 15.77 -13.96
N LYS A 7 -12.52 15.94 -15.20
CA LYS A 7 -13.90 15.56 -15.57
C LYS A 7 -14.10 14.04 -15.49
N CYS A 8 -13.10 13.26 -15.90
CA CYS A 8 -13.16 11.80 -15.88
C CYS A 8 -12.69 11.16 -14.57
N ASP A 9 -12.19 11.92 -13.59
CA ASP A 9 -11.56 11.39 -12.37
C ASP A 9 -12.45 10.37 -11.63
N LYS A 10 -13.73 10.68 -11.44
CA LYS A 10 -14.66 9.75 -10.78
C LYS A 10 -14.97 8.52 -11.64
N ALA A 11 -15.14 8.70 -12.95
CA ALA A 11 -15.41 7.60 -13.88
C ALA A 11 -14.23 6.63 -13.94
N LEU A 12 -13.00 7.14 -14.05
CA LEU A 12 -11.77 6.35 -13.99
C LEU A 12 -11.60 5.69 -12.63
N ALA A 13 -11.95 6.35 -11.53
CA ALA A 13 -11.93 5.74 -10.20
C ALA A 13 -12.86 4.53 -10.11
N VAL A 14 -14.06 4.60 -10.69
CA VAL A 14 -15.00 3.46 -10.76
C VAL A 14 -14.41 2.33 -11.58
N VAL A 15 -13.78 2.62 -12.72
CA VAL A 15 -13.10 1.61 -13.54
C VAL A 15 -11.97 0.93 -12.75
N PHE A 16 -11.09 1.70 -12.09
CA PHE A 16 -10.03 1.12 -11.27
C PHE A 16 -10.57 0.31 -10.09
N ALA A 17 -11.66 0.76 -9.45
CA ALA A 17 -12.31 0.01 -8.37
C ALA A 17 -12.88 -1.33 -8.88
N ALA A 18 -13.52 -1.34 -10.05
CA ALA A 18 -13.97 -2.57 -10.69
C ALA A 18 -12.79 -3.52 -10.99
N LEU A 19 -11.67 -3.01 -11.52
CA LEU A 19 -10.47 -3.80 -11.76
C LEU A 19 -9.86 -4.36 -10.47
N ILE A 20 -9.86 -3.59 -9.37
CA ILE A 20 -9.44 -4.06 -8.05
C ILE A 20 -10.30 -5.24 -7.59
N ILE A 21 -11.63 -5.11 -7.71
CA ILE A 21 -12.56 -6.18 -7.33
C ILE A 21 -12.33 -7.42 -8.19
N VAL A 22 -12.22 -7.27 -9.51
CA VAL A 22 -11.94 -8.38 -10.43
C VAL A 22 -10.62 -9.06 -10.08
N PHE A 23 -9.56 -8.30 -9.80
CA PHE A 23 -8.27 -8.85 -9.41
C PHE A 23 -8.36 -9.65 -8.11
N ILE A 24 -9.01 -9.11 -7.08
CA ILE A 24 -9.19 -9.80 -5.79
C ILE A 24 -10.02 -11.06 -5.98
N VAL A 25 -11.16 -10.98 -6.66
CA VAL A 25 -12.02 -12.14 -6.91
C VAL A 25 -11.24 -13.21 -7.67
N ALA A 26 -10.55 -12.85 -8.76
CA ALA A 26 -9.73 -13.80 -9.52
C ALA A 26 -8.66 -14.45 -8.65
N ALA A 27 -7.95 -13.67 -7.82
CA ALA A 27 -6.91 -14.18 -6.92
C ALA A 27 -7.45 -15.24 -5.94
N PHE A 28 -8.68 -15.10 -5.45
CA PHE A 28 -9.25 -16.03 -4.47
C PHE A 28 -10.18 -17.10 -5.05
N THR A 29 -10.50 -17.06 -6.35
CA THR A 29 -11.45 -18.01 -6.99
C THR A 29 -10.85 -18.82 -8.14
N VAL A 30 -9.70 -18.41 -8.69
CA VAL A 30 -9.01 -19.09 -9.79
C VAL A 30 -7.68 -19.66 -9.27
N PRO A 31 -7.58 -20.97 -8.98
CA PRO A 31 -6.39 -21.58 -8.39
C PRO A 31 -5.11 -21.34 -9.21
N GLU A 32 -5.18 -21.44 -10.53
CA GLU A 32 -4.03 -21.25 -11.41
C GLU A 32 -3.50 -19.82 -11.35
N PHE A 33 -4.40 -18.84 -11.19
CA PHE A 33 -4.02 -17.44 -11.05
C PHE A 33 -3.42 -17.17 -9.67
N TRP A 34 -3.96 -17.77 -8.60
CA TRP A 34 -3.37 -17.71 -7.27
C TRP A 34 -1.94 -18.27 -7.29
N ASP A 35 -1.73 -19.47 -7.82
CA ASP A 35 -0.42 -20.12 -7.84
C ASP A 35 0.60 -19.30 -8.65
N TRP A 36 0.18 -18.79 -9.82
CA TRP A 36 0.99 -17.91 -10.64
C TRP A 36 1.42 -16.63 -9.90
N LEU A 37 0.49 -16.04 -9.15
CA LEU A 37 0.70 -14.82 -8.37
C LEU A 37 1.60 -15.09 -7.16
N TRP A 38 1.37 -16.21 -6.47
CA TRP A 38 2.08 -16.61 -5.26
C TRP A 38 3.55 -16.92 -5.52
N GLN A 39 3.84 -17.65 -6.62
CA GLN A 39 5.21 -17.93 -7.05
C GLN A 39 6.03 -16.65 -7.32
N ARG A 40 5.37 -15.60 -7.81
CA ARG A 40 6.01 -14.30 -8.10
C ARG A 40 6.16 -13.42 -6.87
N HIS A 41 5.22 -13.51 -5.92
CA HIS A 41 5.29 -12.83 -4.62
C HIS A 41 6.51 -13.23 -3.78
N HIS A 42 7.08 -14.42 -4.04
CA HIS A 42 8.34 -14.85 -3.43
C HIS A 42 9.51 -13.92 -3.78
N ASN A 43 9.42 -13.18 -4.88
CA ASN A 43 10.40 -12.19 -5.23
C ASN A 43 10.25 -10.94 -4.35
N GLN A 44 11.22 -10.74 -3.45
CA GLN A 44 11.20 -9.63 -2.49
C GLN A 44 11.20 -8.24 -3.14
N LEU A 45 11.54 -8.11 -4.43
CA LEU A 45 11.38 -6.84 -5.16
C LEU A 45 9.92 -6.36 -5.12
N SER A 46 8.96 -7.28 -5.13
CA SER A 46 7.55 -6.98 -4.92
C SER A 46 7.28 -6.39 -3.52
N TRP A 47 8.05 -6.77 -2.51
CA TRP A 47 7.90 -6.26 -1.15
C TRP A 47 8.42 -4.83 -1.02
N TYR A 48 9.50 -4.48 -1.74
CA TYR A 48 10.09 -3.14 -1.75
C TYR A 48 9.31 -2.14 -2.61
N ILE A 49 8.71 -2.58 -3.73
CA ILE A 49 7.94 -1.68 -4.59
C ILE A 49 6.61 -1.25 -3.93
N ARG A 50 6.02 -2.11 -3.09
CA ARG A 50 4.74 -1.84 -2.41
C ARG A 50 4.77 -0.56 -1.56
N PRO A 51 5.74 -0.37 -0.65
CA PRO A 51 5.90 0.89 0.07
C PRO A 51 6.18 2.09 -0.84
N LEU A 52 6.83 1.90 -2.00
CA LEU A 52 7.04 3.00 -2.95
C LEU A 52 5.73 3.51 -3.54
N PHE A 53 4.71 2.66 -3.73
CA PHE A 53 3.38 3.09 -4.18
C PHE A 53 2.63 3.93 -3.15
N LEU A 54 3.03 3.92 -1.88
CA LEU A 54 2.46 4.84 -0.90
C LEU A 54 2.84 6.30 -1.19
N VAL A 55 3.94 6.57 -1.90
CA VAL A 55 4.33 7.94 -2.31
C VAL A 55 3.32 8.54 -3.29
N PRO A 56 3.04 7.95 -4.47
CA PRO A 56 2.01 8.46 -5.37
C PRO A 56 0.62 8.38 -4.73
N PHE A 57 0.32 7.38 -3.90
CA PHE A 57 -0.94 7.33 -3.14
C PHE A 57 -1.12 8.57 -2.25
N CYS A 58 -0.10 8.93 -1.48
CA CYS A 58 -0.10 10.11 -0.62
C CYS A 58 -0.25 11.39 -1.46
N TRP A 59 0.47 11.49 -2.57
CA TRP A 59 0.38 12.62 -3.48
C TRP A 59 -1.02 12.80 -4.07
N PHE A 60 -1.63 11.74 -4.61
CA PHE A 60 -2.97 11.79 -5.19
C PHE A 60 -4.05 12.04 -4.13
N SER A 61 -3.89 11.48 -2.93
CA SER A 61 -4.75 11.77 -1.78
C SER A 61 -4.69 13.25 -1.41
N TYR A 62 -3.48 13.80 -1.32
CA TYR A 62 -3.29 15.23 -1.09
C TYR A 62 -3.92 16.05 -2.23
N LYS A 63 -3.71 15.67 -3.50
CA LYS A 63 -4.32 16.34 -4.67
C LYS A 63 -5.83 16.14 -4.79
N ARG A 64 -6.45 15.27 -3.98
CA ARG A 64 -7.88 14.93 -4.03
C ARG A 64 -8.32 14.31 -5.36
N SER A 65 -7.48 13.44 -5.93
CA SER A 65 -7.81 12.68 -7.14
C SER A 65 -8.26 11.27 -6.77
N TRP A 66 -9.53 10.94 -7.02
CA TRP A 66 -10.06 9.61 -6.76
C TRP A 66 -9.44 8.58 -7.70
N ALA A 67 -9.25 8.93 -8.99
CA ALA A 67 -8.63 8.04 -9.96
C ALA A 67 -7.19 7.70 -9.56
N GLY A 68 -6.40 8.69 -9.15
CA GLY A 68 -5.02 8.47 -8.73
C GLY A 68 -4.90 7.59 -7.49
N VAL A 69 -5.79 7.76 -6.51
CA VAL A 69 -5.84 6.89 -5.33
C VAL A 69 -6.22 5.45 -5.72
N MET A 70 -7.28 5.25 -6.51
CA MET A 70 -7.68 3.90 -6.91
C MET A 70 -6.65 3.23 -7.83
N ALA A 71 -6.05 3.97 -8.76
CA ALA A 71 -4.98 3.46 -9.60
C ALA A 71 -3.77 3.00 -8.77
N THR A 72 -3.36 3.78 -7.77
CA THR A 72 -2.22 3.38 -6.90
C THR A 72 -2.54 2.17 -6.03
N VAL A 73 -3.79 1.99 -5.58
CA VAL A 73 -4.23 0.74 -4.92
C VAL A 73 -4.18 -0.44 -5.89
N LEU A 74 -4.62 -0.27 -7.14
CA LEU A 74 -4.52 -1.32 -8.16
C LEU A 74 -3.06 -1.72 -8.44
N LEU A 75 -2.16 -0.73 -8.57
CA LEU A 75 -0.72 -0.99 -8.72
C LEU A 75 -0.15 -1.74 -7.50
N LEU A 76 -0.53 -1.32 -6.28
CA LEU A 76 -0.12 -1.97 -5.05
C LEU A 76 -0.52 -3.46 -5.03
N LEU A 77 -1.77 -3.78 -5.39
CA LEU A 77 -2.27 -5.16 -5.41
C LEU A 77 -1.61 -6.00 -6.51
N THR A 78 -1.56 -5.47 -7.73
CA THR A 78 -1.02 -6.20 -8.88
C THR A 78 0.49 -6.40 -8.81
N SER A 79 1.22 -5.55 -8.07
CA SER A 79 2.68 -5.62 -7.93
C SER A 79 3.23 -6.95 -7.41
N MET A 80 2.38 -7.74 -6.73
CA MET A 80 2.67 -9.11 -6.31
C MET A 80 3.07 -10.02 -7.49
N GLY A 81 2.53 -9.77 -8.68
CA GLY A 81 2.79 -10.57 -9.88
C GLY A 81 3.75 -9.95 -10.90
N TRP A 82 4.39 -8.82 -10.59
CA TRP A 82 5.17 -8.08 -11.60
C TRP A 82 6.55 -8.66 -11.88
N PHE A 83 7.16 -9.30 -10.88
CA PHE A 83 8.51 -9.84 -10.98
C PHE A 83 8.48 -11.34 -11.23
N ALA A 84 9.49 -11.85 -11.94
CA ALA A 84 9.61 -13.28 -12.17
C ALA A 84 9.82 -14.04 -10.85
N PRO A 85 9.36 -15.31 -10.74
CA PRO A 85 9.66 -16.15 -9.60
C PRO A 85 11.18 -16.22 -9.36
N PRO A 86 11.64 -16.12 -8.11
CA PRO A 86 13.07 -16.21 -7.81
C PRO A 86 13.58 -17.63 -8.07
N THR A 87 14.81 -17.75 -8.57
CA THR A 87 15.50 -19.04 -8.72
C THR A 87 15.84 -19.68 -7.38
N GLU A 88 16.17 -18.85 -6.38
CA GLU A 88 16.40 -19.28 -5.00
C GLU A 88 15.77 -18.26 -4.03
N ALA A 89 15.08 -18.74 -3.01
CA ALA A 89 14.53 -17.93 -1.92
C ALA A 89 15.09 -18.42 -0.59
N SER A 90 15.47 -17.49 0.30
CA SER A 90 16.02 -17.87 1.61
C SER A 90 14.98 -18.65 2.44
N PRO A 91 15.39 -19.59 3.31
CA PRO A 91 14.47 -20.38 4.12
C PRO A 91 13.49 -19.53 4.94
N GLN A 92 13.95 -18.39 5.46
CA GLN A 92 13.11 -17.46 6.23
C GLN A 92 12.03 -16.82 5.36
N VAL A 93 12.32 -16.50 4.10
CA VAL A 93 11.33 -15.94 3.17
C VAL A 93 10.26 -16.99 2.86
N GLN A 94 10.67 -18.23 2.62
CA GLN A 94 9.75 -19.33 2.37
C GLN A 94 8.84 -19.59 3.59
N GLN A 95 9.41 -19.60 4.80
CA GLN A 95 8.63 -19.77 6.04
C GLN A 95 7.62 -18.64 6.25
N PHE A 96 8.02 -17.39 6.05
CA PHE A 96 7.11 -16.24 6.17
C PHE A 96 5.97 -16.34 5.17
N LEU A 97 6.27 -16.70 3.92
CA LEU A 97 5.26 -16.82 2.88
C LEU A 97 4.35 -18.03 3.10
N GLN A 98 4.86 -19.18 3.52
CA GLN A 98 4.00 -20.30 3.90
C GLN A 98 3.01 -19.90 5.00
N PHE A 99 3.47 -19.17 6.01
CA PHE A 99 2.60 -18.62 7.04
C PHE A 99 1.57 -17.64 6.44
N GLU A 100 1.98 -16.69 5.59
CA GLU A 100 1.07 -15.72 4.95
C GLU A 100 0.03 -16.43 4.07
N GLN A 101 0.43 -17.47 3.33
CA GLN A 101 -0.46 -18.30 2.51
C GLN A 101 -1.50 -19.01 3.35
N GLN A 102 -1.06 -19.70 4.42
CA GLN A 102 -1.94 -20.39 5.35
C GLN A 102 -2.91 -19.42 6.03
N TYR A 103 -2.42 -18.24 6.41
CA TYR A 103 -3.28 -17.20 6.96
C TYR A 103 -4.34 -16.74 5.96
N LEU A 104 -3.99 -16.53 4.68
CA LEU A 104 -4.91 -16.05 3.67
C LEU A 104 -5.93 -17.12 3.23
N GLN A 105 -5.49 -18.36 3.03
CA GLN A 105 -6.33 -19.48 2.55
C GLN A 105 -7.06 -20.24 3.67
N GLY A 106 -6.66 -20.07 4.93
CA GLY A 106 -7.34 -20.68 6.07
C GLY A 106 -8.69 -20.05 6.41
N ASP A 107 -9.35 -20.57 7.43
CA ASP A 107 -10.72 -20.19 7.81
C ASP A 107 -10.90 -18.70 8.12
N TRP A 108 -12.01 -18.13 7.65
CA TRP A 108 -12.40 -16.74 7.89
C TRP A 108 -13.13 -16.57 9.21
N THR A 109 -12.38 -16.58 10.31
CA THR A 109 -12.91 -16.24 11.63
C THR A 109 -13.26 -14.74 11.73
N PRO A 110 -14.19 -14.33 12.62
CA PRO A 110 -14.50 -12.91 12.82
C PRO A 110 -13.26 -12.06 13.12
N GLY A 111 -12.29 -12.60 13.88
CA GLY A 111 -11.02 -11.92 14.16
C GLY A 111 -10.17 -11.69 12.92
N LYS A 112 -10.05 -12.69 12.02
CA LYS A 112 -9.34 -12.55 10.75
C LYS A 112 -10.03 -11.51 9.85
N VAL A 113 -11.36 -11.48 9.81
CA VAL A 113 -12.12 -10.46 9.06
C VAL A 113 -11.80 -9.05 9.57
N LEU A 114 -11.88 -8.82 10.88
CA LEU A 114 -11.56 -7.51 11.48
C LEU A 114 -10.12 -7.08 11.18
N LEU A 115 -9.16 -7.98 11.36
CA LEU A 115 -7.75 -7.72 11.09
C LEU A 115 -7.50 -7.42 9.61
N THR A 116 -8.16 -8.14 8.69
CA THR A 116 -8.07 -7.88 7.25
C THR A 116 -8.67 -6.53 6.89
N LEU A 117 -9.79 -6.13 7.50
CA LEU A 117 -10.42 -4.83 7.29
C LEU A 117 -9.56 -3.65 7.75
N LEU A 118 -8.63 -3.84 8.69
CA LEU A 118 -7.69 -2.79 9.08
C LEU A 118 -6.81 -2.31 7.90
N VAL A 119 -6.54 -3.17 6.92
CA VAL A 119 -5.76 -2.81 5.73
C VAL A 119 -6.46 -1.70 4.92
N PRO A 120 -7.67 -1.90 4.36
CA PRO A 120 -8.36 -0.83 3.62
C PRO A 120 -8.73 0.36 4.53
N LEU A 121 -9.10 0.13 5.80
CA LEU A 121 -9.43 1.22 6.72
C LEU A 121 -8.23 2.14 7.00
N SER A 122 -7.04 1.57 7.16
CA SER A 122 -5.82 2.37 7.39
C SER A 122 -5.42 3.18 6.16
N LEU A 123 -5.54 2.62 4.95
CA LEU A 123 -5.35 3.38 3.70
C LEU A 123 -6.40 4.49 3.55
N ALA A 124 -7.65 4.23 3.89
CA ALA A 124 -8.71 5.24 3.88
C ALA A 124 -8.43 6.36 4.90
N ALA A 125 -7.96 6.02 6.11
CA ALA A 125 -7.58 7.01 7.13
C ALA A 125 -6.41 7.88 6.65
N LEU A 126 -5.39 7.28 6.02
CA LEU A 126 -4.26 8.00 5.43
C LEU A 126 -4.74 8.95 4.32
N ALA A 127 -5.56 8.45 3.40
CA ALA A 127 -6.13 9.24 2.33
C ALA A 127 -6.94 10.42 2.91
N ALA A 128 -7.82 10.18 3.89
CA ALA A 128 -8.64 11.19 4.53
C ALA A 128 -7.81 12.28 5.25
N ALA A 129 -6.74 11.90 5.95
CA ALA A 129 -5.82 12.83 6.60
C ALA A 129 -5.19 13.80 5.58
N LEU A 130 -4.69 13.26 4.47
CA LEU A 130 -4.06 14.03 3.41
C LEU A 130 -5.08 14.82 2.56
N TRP A 131 -6.31 14.31 2.42
CA TRP A 131 -7.42 15.00 1.76
C TRP A 131 -7.79 16.28 2.51
N ARG A 132 -7.76 16.23 3.85
CA ARG A 132 -7.91 17.37 4.77
C ARG A 132 -6.67 18.26 4.84
N ARG A 133 -5.62 17.97 4.05
CA ARG A 133 -4.33 18.67 4.02
C ARG A 133 -3.57 18.60 5.35
N ASN A 134 -3.92 17.68 6.24
CA ASN A 134 -3.23 17.48 7.52
C ASN A 134 -2.10 16.47 7.33
N VAL A 135 -0.91 16.99 6.99
CA VAL A 135 0.26 16.16 6.72
C VAL A 135 0.79 15.47 7.98
N TRP A 136 0.72 16.12 9.14
CA TRP A 136 1.14 15.51 10.40
C TRP A 136 0.29 14.30 10.76
N LEU A 137 -1.03 14.41 10.59
CA LEU A 137 -1.92 13.26 10.75
C LEU A 137 -1.61 12.16 9.73
N GLY A 138 -1.31 12.53 8.47
CA GLY A 138 -0.88 11.56 7.45
C GLY A 138 0.40 10.81 7.84
N VAL A 139 1.42 11.52 8.36
CA VAL A 139 2.66 10.90 8.87
C VAL A 139 2.38 10.00 10.08
N ALA A 140 1.52 10.42 11.00
CA ALA A 140 1.13 9.60 12.15
C ALA A 140 0.42 8.31 11.70
N VAL A 141 -0.51 8.39 10.74
CA VAL A 141 -1.18 7.20 10.20
C VAL A 141 -0.20 6.29 9.46
N LEU A 142 0.74 6.83 8.68
CA LEU A 142 1.80 6.04 8.03
C LEU A 142 2.66 5.28 9.06
N ALA A 143 3.05 5.96 10.14
CA ALA A 143 3.81 5.32 11.22
C ALA A 143 3.00 4.19 11.87
N LEU A 144 1.70 4.40 12.14
CA LEU A 144 0.83 3.37 12.69
C LEU A 144 0.68 2.16 11.75
N ILE A 145 0.55 2.38 10.44
CA ILE A 145 0.52 1.29 9.44
C ILE A 145 1.82 0.49 9.47
N ALA A 146 2.97 1.17 9.46
CA ALA A 146 4.27 0.51 9.48
C ALA A 146 4.47 -0.31 10.76
N VAL A 147 4.11 0.24 11.92
CA VAL A 147 4.19 -0.45 13.21
C VAL A 147 3.22 -1.63 13.25
N ALA A 148 1.96 -1.45 12.88
CA ALA A 148 0.96 -2.52 12.89
C ALA A 148 1.37 -3.69 11.98
N LYS A 149 1.85 -3.39 10.76
CA LYS A 149 2.32 -4.42 9.83
C LYS A 149 3.56 -5.14 10.36
N SER A 150 4.49 -4.40 10.97
CA SER A 150 5.70 -4.93 11.58
C SER A 150 5.38 -5.86 12.76
N LEU A 151 4.54 -5.39 13.69
CA LEU A 151 4.08 -6.16 14.83
C LEU A 151 3.36 -7.43 14.39
N TRP A 152 2.42 -7.34 13.44
CA TRP A 152 1.75 -8.53 12.93
C TRP A 152 2.73 -9.53 12.32
N SER A 153 3.71 -9.06 11.55
CA SER A 153 4.69 -9.95 10.91
C SER A 153 5.57 -10.64 11.96
N VAL A 154 6.05 -9.92 12.98
CA VAL A 154 6.92 -10.50 14.03
C VAL A 154 6.14 -11.38 15.01
N VAL A 155 4.96 -10.95 15.47
CA VAL A 155 4.15 -11.71 16.44
C VAL A 155 3.71 -13.04 15.87
N PHE A 156 3.32 -13.08 14.59
CA PHE A 156 2.75 -14.28 14.00
C PHE A 156 3.75 -15.13 13.20
N ALA A 157 4.85 -14.55 12.69
CA ALA A 157 5.85 -15.26 11.89
C ALA A 157 7.28 -15.23 12.47
N GLY A 158 7.47 -14.73 13.71
CA GLY A 158 8.75 -14.76 14.42
C GLY A 158 9.90 -14.10 13.65
N GLU A 159 11.08 -14.74 13.65
CA GLU A 159 12.28 -14.24 12.96
C GLU A 159 12.09 -14.12 11.44
N ALA A 160 11.26 -14.98 10.84
CA ALA A 160 10.93 -14.90 9.42
C ALA A 160 10.16 -13.60 9.11
N GLY A 161 9.28 -13.18 10.02
CA GLY A 161 8.56 -11.91 9.97
C GLY A 161 9.45 -10.66 10.04
N ALA A 162 10.66 -10.77 10.61
CA ALA A 162 11.60 -9.65 10.70
C ALA A 162 12.07 -9.15 9.32
N LYS A 163 12.01 -10.00 8.28
CA LYS A 163 12.36 -9.60 6.90
C LYS A 163 11.43 -8.53 6.32
N VAL A 164 10.22 -8.38 6.87
CA VAL A 164 9.25 -7.35 6.45
C VAL A 164 9.56 -5.97 7.06
N LEU A 165 10.36 -5.92 8.12
CA LEU A 165 10.71 -4.67 8.82
C LEU A 165 11.46 -3.70 7.91
N LEU A 166 12.41 -4.21 7.11
CA LEU A 166 13.22 -3.36 6.24
C LEU A 166 12.37 -2.69 5.13
N PRO A 167 11.54 -3.41 4.36
CA PRO A 167 10.58 -2.78 3.46
C PRO A 167 9.66 -1.77 4.16
N ALA A 168 9.17 -2.08 5.36
CA ALA A 168 8.29 -1.16 6.12
C ALA A 168 9.02 0.13 6.53
N ALA A 169 10.26 0.03 7.00
CA ALA A 169 11.10 1.17 7.38
C ALA A 169 11.44 2.05 6.17
N VAL A 170 11.82 1.44 5.04
CA VAL A 170 12.08 2.15 3.77
C VAL A 170 10.84 2.91 3.33
N GLY A 171 9.67 2.27 3.40
CA GLY A 171 8.39 2.91 3.14
C GLY A 171 8.13 4.15 3.98
N LEU A 172 8.31 4.02 5.30
CA LEU A 172 8.08 5.09 6.26
C LEU A 172 9.03 6.27 6.01
N VAL A 173 10.32 6.01 5.81
CA VAL A 173 11.33 7.05 5.56
C VAL A 173 11.04 7.79 4.25
N LEU A 174 10.76 7.06 3.17
CA LEU A 174 10.51 7.67 1.86
C LEU A 174 9.19 8.46 1.86
N CYS A 175 8.09 7.86 2.33
CA CYS A 175 6.80 8.52 2.34
C CYS A 175 6.77 9.70 3.32
N GLY A 176 7.32 9.51 4.53
CA GLY A 176 7.45 10.57 5.53
C GLY A 176 8.32 11.72 5.04
N GLY A 177 9.46 11.42 4.41
CA GLY A 177 10.35 12.40 3.79
C GLY A 177 9.66 13.21 2.68
N CYS A 178 8.98 12.55 1.75
CA CYS A 178 8.23 13.21 0.68
C CYS A 178 7.12 14.12 1.23
N LEU A 179 6.37 13.65 2.23
CA LEU A 179 5.33 14.43 2.89
C LEU A 179 5.91 15.66 3.61
N TRP A 180 7.01 15.47 4.36
CA TRP A 180 7.69 16.56 5.05
C TRP A 180 8.22 17.63 4.07
N LEU A 181 8.92 17.21 3.01
CA LEU A 181 9.36 18.12 1.95
C LEU A 181 8.17 18.88 1.34
N GLY A 182 7.06 18.20 1.07
CA GLY A 182 5.82 18.82 0.59
C GLY A 182 5.31 19.93 1.52
N THR A 183 5.37 19.75 2.83
CA THR A 183 5.00 20.82 3.79
C THR A 183 5.97 22.00 3.75
N ARG A 184 7.27 21.74 3.63
CA ARG A 184 8.30 22.80 3.57
C ARG A 184 8.13 23.67 2.33
N PHE A 185 7.94 23.05 1.16
CA PHE A 185 7.73 23.76 -0.10
C PHE A 185 6.40 24.52 -0.15
N SER A 186 5.36 24.02 0.52
CA SER A 186 4.09 24.74 0.63
C SER A 186 4.21 25.96 1.54
N ARG A 187 4.95 25.86 2.65
CA ARG A 187 5.16 26.96 3.60
C ARG A 187 5.99 28.10 2.99
N SER A 188 7.04 27.79 2.23
CA SER A 188 7.88 28.81 1.58
C SER A 188 7.10 29.63 0.54
N ARG A 189 6.21 29.01 -0.23
CA ARG A 189 5.32 29.72 -1.18
C ARG A 189 4.31 30.65 -0.52
N THR A 190 3.89 30.38 0.72
CA THR A 190 3.04 31.29 1.50
C THR A 190 3.84 32.42 2.17
N ALA A 191 5.12 32.21 2.49
CA ALA A 191 5.99 33.26 3.02
C ALA A 191 6.32 34.32 1.95
N ASP A 192 6.50 33.89 0.71
CA ASP A 192 6.77 34.76 -0.46
C ASP A 192 5.56 35.59 -0.92
N LYS A 193 4.35 35.25 -0.45
CA LYS A 193 3.09 35.95 -0.79
C LYS A 193 2.61 36.94 0.26
N ARG A 194 3.35 37.16 1.36
CA ARG A 194 3.00 38.22 2.31
C ARG A 194 3.52 39.56 1.76
N PRO A 195 2.65 40.56 1.51
CA PRO A 195 3.15 41.90 1.22
C PRO A 195 3.98 42.39 2.42
N ARG A 196 5.15 42.96 2.13
CA ARG A 196 5.97 43.67 3.11
C ARG A 196 5.33 45.01 3.47
#